data_AF-A0A800ITI4-F1
#
_entry.id   AF-A0A800ITI4-F1
#
_cell.length_a   1.000
_cell.length_b   1.000
_cell.length_c   1.000
_cell.angle_alpha   90.00
_cell.angle_beta   90.00
_cell.angle_gamma   90.00
#
_symmetry.space_group_name_H-M   'P 1'
#
loop_
_entity.id
_entity.type
_entity.pdbx_description
1 polymer ?
#
loop_
_entity_poly.entity_id
_entity_poly.type
_entity_poly.pdbx_seq_one_letter_code
_entity_poly.pdbx_strand_id
1 'polypeptide(L)' 'MEIPYNVQVREDTGVYNSKLGIWLFLASEVMLFGGLFSAYILLRTGAPVWPPIG' A
#
# COMPACT_ATOMS: atom_id res chain seq x y z
N MET A 1 -0.80 -17.88 25.81
CA MET A 1 -1.00 -16.42 25.93
C MET A 1 -2.03 -16.04 24.87
N GLU A 2 -3.18 -15.51 25.27
CA GLU A 2 -4.22 -15.08 24.35
C GLU A 2 -4.05 -13.58 24.07
N ILE A 3 -4.05 -13.18 22.79
CA ILE A 3 -3.85 -11.77 22.40
C ILE A 3 -5.22 -11.07 22.45
N PRO A 4 -5.40 -10.03 23.27
CA PRO A 4 -6.69 -9.33 23.36
C PRO A 4 -7.04 -8.62 22.04
N TYR A 5 -8.34 -8.47 21.76
CA TYR A 5 -8.87 -7.78 20.57
C TYR A 5 -8.42 -8.37 19.21
N ASN A 6 -8.13 -9.67 19.17
CA ASN A 6 -7.81 -10.37 17.92
C ASN A 6 -9.01 -10.40 16.95
N VAL A 7 -10.20 -10.70 17.48
CA VAL A 7 -11.49 -10.68 16.75
C VAL A 7 -12.52 -9.75 17.39
N GLN A 8 -12.34 -9.44 18.68
CA GLN A 8 -13.23 -8.56 19.42
C GLN A 8 -12.92 -7.11 19.07
N VAL A 9 -13.96 -6.33 18.86
CA VAL A 9 -13.83 -4.89 18.61
C VAL A 9 -13.36 -4.20 19.88
N ARG A 10 -12.38 -3.28 19.74
CA ARG A 10 -11.95 -2.41 20.83
C ARG A 10 -12.95 -1.27 21.00
N GLU A 11 -13.39 -1.00 22.23
CA GLU A 11 -14.46 -0.03 22.52
C GLU A 11 -14.08 1.42 22.18
N ASP A 12 -12.79 1.75 22.27
CA ASP A 12 -12.24 3.08 22.02
C ASP A 12 -12.05 3.41 20.52
N THR A 13 -11.69 2.41 19.71
CA THR A 13 -11.37 2.59 18.28
C THR A 13 -12.45 2.03 17.37
N GLY A 14 -13.30 1.13 17.84
CA GLY A 14 -14.29 0.44 17.02
C GLY A 14 -13.67 -0.55 16.02
N VAL A 15 -12.38 -0.89 16.16
CA VAL A 15 -11.65 -1.78 15.25
C VAL A 15 -10.91 -2.88 16.03
N TYR A 16 -10.82 -4.08 15.47
CA TYR A 16 -9.98 -5.16 16.00
C TYR A 16 -8.58 -5.14 15.34
N ASN A 17 -7.59 -5.74 16.00
CA ASN A 17 -6.17 -5.60 15.65
C ASN A 17 -5.87 -6.06 14.21
N SER A 18 -6.45 -7.19 13.79
CA SER A 18 -6.19 -7.76 12.46
C SER A 18 -6.73 -6.87 11.33
N LYS A 19 -7.83 -6.14 11.54
CA LYS A 19 -8.33 -5.16 10.57
C LYS A 19 -7.37 -3.96 10.46
N LEU A 20 -6.87 -3.42 11.58
CA LEU A 20 -5.85 -2.37 11.53
C LEU A 20 -4.57 -2.83 10.82
N GLY A 21 -4.13 -4.07 11.06
CA GLY A 21 -3.00 -4.67 10.36
C GLY A 21 -3.18 -4.69 8.84
N ILE A 22 -4.38 -5.06 8.36
CA ILE A 22 -4.66 -5.05 6.91
C ILE A 22 -4.67 -3.64 6.33
N TRP A 23 -5.18 -2.64 7.06
CA TRP A 23 -5.15 -1.25 6.60
C TRP A 23 -3.71 -0.74 6.45
N LEU A 24 -2.84 -1.03 7.41
CA LEU A 24 -1.43 -0.64 7.34
C LEU A 24 -0.70 -1.34 6.20
N PHE A 25 -0.93 -2.65 6.02
CA PHE A 25 -0.37 -3.41 4.91
C PHE A 25 -0.82 -2.85 3.55
N LEU A 26 -2.12 -2.60 3.38
CA LEU A 26 -2.64 -2.03 2.14
C LEU A 26 -2.10 -0.61 1.89
N ALA A 27 -1.99 0.22 2.93
CA ALA A 27 -1.39 1.54 2.81
C ALA A 27 0.07 1.48 2.35
N SER A 28 0.87 0.53 2.87
CA SER A 28 2.26 0.36 2.41
C SER A 28 2.34 -0.08 0.94
N GLU A 29 1.48 -0.99 0.51
CA GLU A 29 1.45 -1.43 -0.90
C GLU A 29 1.03 -0.28 -1.83
N VAL A 30 0.04 0.54 -1.44
CA VAL A 30 -0.36 1.72 -2.22
C VAL A 30 0.80 2.70 -2.38
N MET A 31 1.61 2.92 -1.35
CA MET A 31 2.81 3.77 -1.46
C MET A 31 3.88 3.13 -2.35
N LEU A 32 4.12 1.82 -2.23
CA LEU A 32 5.07 1.07 -3.05
C LEU A 32 4.70 1.17 -4.54
N PHE A 33 3.46 0.79 -4.90
CA PHE A 33 2.99 0.85 -6.28
C PHE A 33 2.85 2.29 -6.78
N GLY A 34 2.46 3.24 -5.92
CA GLY A 34 2.45 4.66 -6.24
C GLY A 34 3.83 5.18 -6.65
N GLY A 35 4.89 4.75 -5.94
CA GLY A 35 6.28 5.05 -6.29
C GLY A 35 6.69 4.42 -7.63
N LEU A 36 6.36 3.15 -7.86
CA LEU A 36 6.65 2.45 -9.12
C LEU A 36 5.94 3.09 -10.32
N PHE A 37 4.67 3.49 -10.17
CA PHE A 37 3.93 4.20 -11.21
C PHE A 37 4.51 5.60 -11.47
N SER A 38 4.87 6.33 -10.42
CA SER A 38 5.51 7.64 -10.54
C SER A 38 6.84 7.51 -11.29
N ALA A 39 7.67 6.53 -10.94
CA ALA A 39 8.92 6.24 -11.63
C ALA A 39 8.68 5.91 -13.11
N TYR A 40 7.71 5.05 -13.42
CA TYR A 40 7.35 4.72 -14.80
C TYR A 40 6.93 5.96 -15.59
N ILE A 41 6.02 6.79 -15.05
CA ILE A 41 5.53 7.99 -15.74
C ILE A 41 6.67 8.99 -15.98
N LEU A 42 7.54 9.22 -15.00
CA LEU A 42 8.69 10.11 -15.13
C LEU A 42 9.67 9.62 -16.20
N LEU A 43 10.04 8.34 -16.17
CA LEU A 43 10.94 7.77 -17.18
C LEU A 43 10.29 7.76 -18.57
N ARG A 44 8.98 7.51 -18.63
CA ARG A 44 8.24 7.45 -19.88
C ARG A 44 8.12 8.82 -20.54
N THR A 45 7.83 9.86 -19.77
CA THR A 45 7.72 11.23 -20.27
C THR A 45 9.07 11.83 -20.65
N GLY A 46 10.14 11.41 -19.98
CA GLY A 46 11.52 11.82 -20.29
C GLY A 46 12.17 11.06 -21.46
N ALA A 47 11.57 9.98 -21.96
CA ALA A 47 12.12 9.21 -23.07
C ALA A 47 11.91 9.96 -24.40
N PRO A 48 12.97 10.33 -25.15
CA PRO A 48 12.85 11.08 -26.40
C PRO A 48 12.19 10.26 -27.52
N VAL A 49 12.32 8.94 -27.47
CA VAL A 49 11.68 8.01 -28.39
C VAL A 49 11.02 6.92 -27.56
N TRP A 50 9.72 6.76 -27.74
CA TRP A 50 8.96 5.64 -27.23
C TRP A 50 7.91 5.18 -28.27
N PRO A 51 7.72 3.86 -28.49
CA PRO A 51 8.43 2.75 -27.84
C PRO A 51 9.90 2.70 -28.28
N PRO A 52 10.79 2.11 -27.46
CA PRO A 52 12.18 1.94 -27.85
C PRO A 52 12.27 1.22 -29.19
N ILE A 53 13.13 1.72 -30.08
CA ILE A 53 13.54 0.97 -31.26
C ILE A 53 14.34 -0.24 -30.75
N GLY A 54 13.85 -1.44 -31.07
CA GLY A 54 14.41 -2.72 -30.62
C GLY A 54 15.82 -2.99 -31.12
#